data_AF-A0A973FQV2-F1
#
_entry.id   AF-A0A973FQV2-F1
#
_cell.length_a   1.000
_cell.length_b   1.000
_cell.length_c   1.000
_cell.angle_alpha   90.00
_cell.angle_beta   90.00
_cell.angle_gamma   90.00
#
_symmetry.space_group_name_H-M   'P 1'
#
loop_
_entity.id
_entity.type
_entity.pdbx_description
1 polymer ?
#
loop_
_entity_poly.entity_id
_entity_poly.type
_entity_poly.pdbx_seq_one_letter_code
_entity_poly.pdbx_strand_id
1 'polypeptide(L)'
;MAGVTLRSSSPPIDQVIARIGLIADTHMPDRLPALPDALGVALAGVDMILHAGDVGELRVLDLLGTIAPVVAVHGNDDTLESQRELPYQQLISVGGLRLLLTHAHYPDRQDELVSRRDDSWYPKLDRRAEM
;
A
#
# COMPACT_ATOMS: atom_id res chain seq x y z
N MET A 1 34.00 -27.17 10.80
CA MET A 1 32.61 -26.80 10.44
C MET A 1 32.36 -25.39 10.97
N ALA A 2 32.62 -24.37 10.15
CA ALA A 2 32.48 -22.96 10.55
C ALA A 2 31.03 -22.52 10.34
N GLY A 3 30.36 -22.11 11.42
CA GLY A 3 29.01 -21.56 11.36
C GLY A 3 29.01 -20.22 10.64
N VAL A 4 28.21 -20.09 9.59
CA VAL A 4 27.92 -18.81 8.94
C VAL A 4 27.05 -18.01 9.91
N THR A 5 27.62 -16.97 10.52
CA THR A 5 26.86 -15.99 11.30
C THR A 5 26.22 -15.00 10.32
N LEU A 6 24.91 -15.08 10.12
CA LEU A 6 24.16 -14.05 9.42
C LEU A 6 24.18 -12.78 10.27
N ARG A 7 24.92 -11.75 9.82
CA ARG A 7 24.87 -10.43 10.44
C ARG A 7 23.54 -9.78 10.07
N SER A 8 22.56 -9.91 10.96
CA SER A 8 21.39 -9.05 11.01
C SER A 8 21.84 -7.67 11.51
N SER A 9 22.31 -6.80 10.62
CA SER A 9 22.41 -5.37 10.93
C SER A 9 21.23 -4.67 10.30
N SER A 10 20.10 -4.63 11.01
CA SER A 10 19.07 -3.64 10.77
C SER A 10 19.72 -2.25 10.79
N PRO A 11 19.37 -1.33 9.87
CA PRO A 11 19.90 0.02 9.90
C PRO A 11 19.61 0.68 11.26
N PRO A 12 20.51 1.55 11.74
CA PRO A 12 20.25 2.30 12.96
C PRO A 12 18.97 3.14 12.77
N ILE A 13 18.13 3.17 13.82
CA ILE A 13 16.73 3.66 13.79
C ILE A 13 16.64 5.16 13.41
N ASP A 14 17.76 5.87 13.43
CA ASP A 14 17.90 7.29 13.12
C ASP A 14 18.16 7.59 11.63
N GLN A 15 18.48 6.59 10.80
CA GLN A 15 18.68 6.78 9.38
C GLN A 15 17.39 6.53 8.59
N VAL A 16 16.85 7.58 7.98
CA VAL A 16 15.76 7.46 7.00
C VAL A 16 16.32 6.82 5.73
N ILE A 17 15.98 5.56 5.50
CA ILE A 17 16.39 4.79 4.31
C ILE A 17 15.49 5.03 3.09
N ALA A 18 14.24 5.45 3.32
CA ALA A 18 13.26 5.86 2.31
C ALA A 18 12.11 6.62 2.99
N ARG A 19 11.51 7.59 2.29
CA ARG A 19 10.23 8.23 2.64
C ARG A 19 9.16 7.73 1.69
N ILE A 20 8.14 7.07 2.25
CA ILE A 20 7.02 6.51 1.49
C ILE A 20 5.77 7.32 1.76
N GLY A 21 5.15 7.84 0.71
CA GLY A 21 3.79 8.38 0.77
C GLY A 21 2.78 7.23 0.72
N LEU A 22 1.83 7.18 1.65
CA LEU A 22 0.78 6.16 1.67
C LEU A 22 -0.59 6.83 1.59
N ILE A 23 -1.37 6.44 0.58
CA ILE A 23 -2.76 6.87 0.39
C ILE A 23 -3.64 5.67 0.01
N ALA A 24 -4.95 5.83 0.10
CA ALA A 24 -5.94 4.81 -0.22
C ALA A 24 -7.31 5.49 -0.45
N ASP A 25 -8.29 4.73 -0.94
CA ASP A 25 -9.70 5.13 -0.94
C ASP A 25 -9.95 6.50 -1.62
N THR A 26 -9.25 6.75 -2.73
CA THR A 26 -9.37 7.99 -3.50
C THR A 26 -10.74 8.08 -4.19
N HIS A 27 -11.22 6.97 -4.76
CA HIS A 27 -12.48 6.87 -5.50
C HIS A 27 -12.76 8.04 -6.45
N MET A 28 -11.76 8.50 -7.20
CA MET A 28 -11.93 9.58 -8.18
C MET A 28 -12.35 8.99 -9.53
N PRO A 29 -13.38 9.53 -10.20
CA PRO A 29 -14.10 10.76 -9.90
C PRO A 29 -15.35 10.63 -9.01
N ASP A 30 -15.79 9.40 -8.70
CA ASP A 30 -17.11 9.14 -8.13
C ASP A 30 -17.36 9.80 -6.77
N ARG A 31 -16.38 9.77 -5.86
CA ARG A 31 -16.48 10.39 -4.52
C ARG A 31 -15.64 11.66 -4.41
N LEU A 32 -14.68 11.83 -5.31
CA LEU A 32 -13.74 12.94 -5.30
C LEU A 32 -13.56 13.46 -6.73
N PRO A 33 -14.04 14.68 -7.06
CA PRO A 33 -14.01 15.18 -8.44
C PRO A 33 -12.59 15.54 -8.93
N ALA A 34 -11.66 15.81 -8.01
CA ALA A 34 -10.26 16.10 -8.30
C ALA A 34 -9.38 15.81 -7.07
N LEU A 35 -8.13 15.42 -7.30
CA LEU A 35 -7.15 15.30 -6.22
C LEU A 35 -6.96 16.67 -5.53
N PRO A 36 -6.90 16.74 -4.18
CA PRO A 36 -6.73 18.01 -3.49
C PRO A 36 -5.33 18.58 -3.72
N ASP A 37 -5.21 19.90 -3.90
CA ASP A 37 -3.91 20.58 -4.06
C ASP A 37 -2.94 20.31 -2.89
N ALA A 38 -3.49 20.16 -1.69
CA ALA A 38 -2.75 19.84 -0.48
C ALA A 38 -1.99 18.51 -0.57
N LEU A 39 -2.40 17.60 -1.46
CA LEU A 39 -1.75 16.30 -1.66
C LEU A 39 -0.32 16.46 -2.18
N GLY A 40 -0.09 17.41 -3.09
CA GLY A 40 1.25 17.71 -3.59
C GLY A 40 2.19 18.22 -2.51
N VAL A 41 1.67 18.99 -1.55
CA VAL A 41 2.44 19.47 -0.39
C VAL A 41 2.69 18.33 0.60
N ALA A 42 1.68 17.51 0.88
CA ALA A 42 1.78 16.39 1.82
C ALA A 42 2.74 15.29 1.35
N LEU A 43 2.80 15.06 0.04
CA LEU A 43 3.64 14.06 -0.60
C LEU A 43 4.95 14.64 -1.16
N ALA A 44 5.26 15.91 -0.88
CA ALA A 44 6.48 16.54 -1.37
C ALA A 44 7.73 15.82 -0.83
N GLY A 45 8.62 15.40 -1.73
CA GLY A 45 9.90 14.80 -1.38
C GLY A 45 9.83 13.35 -0.87
N VAL A 46 8.71 12.65 -1.07
CA VAL A 46 8.67 11.19 -0.92
C VAL A 46 9.40 10.53 -2.07
N ASP A 47 10.05 9.39 -1.79
CA ASP A 47 10.78 8.61 -2.79
C ASP A 47 9.82 7.76 -3.64
N MET A 48 8.67 7.40 -3.08
CA MET A 48 7.60 6.68 -3.77
C MET A 48 6.24 6.87 -3.09
N ILE A 49 5.17 6.62 -3.83
CA ILE A 49 3.79 6.61 -3.36
C ILE A 49 3.25 5.18 -3.44
N LEU A 50 2.63 4.71 -2.35
CA LEU A 50 1.85 3.49 -2.30
C LEU A 50 0.36 3.84 -2.26
N HIS A 51 -0.42 3.29 -3.18
CA HIS A 51 -1.88 3.38 -3.15
C HIS A 51 -2.49 2.04 -2.74
N ALA A 52 -3.15 2.00 -1.59
CA ALA A 52 -3.65 0.75 -1.00
C ALA A 52 -5.04 0.32 -1.51
N GLY A 53 -5.35 0.57 -2.80
CA GLY A 53 -6.64 0.25 -3.42
C GLY A 53 -7.70 1.33 -3.31
N ASP A 54 -8.80 1.10 -4.03
CA ASP A 54 -9.92 2.02 -4.22
C ASP A 54 -9.47 3.35 -4.82
N VAL A 55 -8.74 3.24 -5.95
CA VAL A 55 -8.20 4.36 -6.72
C VAL A 55 -9.33 5.13 -7.42
N GLY A 56 -10.30 4.40 -7.99
CA GLY A 56 -11.22 4.89 -9.00
C GLY A 56 -10.67 4.65 -10.41
N GLU A 57 -10.47 5.70 -11.19
CA GLU A 57 -9.93 5.62 -12.55
C GLU A 57 -8.39 5.60 -12.57
N LEU A 58 -7.79 4.89 -13.52
CA LEU A 58 -6.33 4.75 -13.66
C LEU A 58 -5.59 6.08 -13.83
N ARG A 59 -6.22 7.11 -14.41
CA ARG A 59 -5.64 8.45 -14.54
C ARG A 59 -5.23 9.09 -13.21
N VAL A 60 -5.83 8.65 -12.10
CA VAL A 60 -5.43 9.08 -10.75
C VAL A 60 -3.97 8.72 -10.49
N LEU A 61 -3.53 7.54 -10.94
CA LEU A 61 -2.14 7.10 -10.79
C LEU A 61 -1.19 7.94 -11.66
N ASP A 62 -1.63 8.36 -12.85
CA ASP A 62 -0.86 9.29 -13.68
C ASP A 62 -0.67 10.64 -12.98
N LEU A 63 -1.74 11.18 -12.37
CA LEU A 63 -1.68 12.43 -11.62
C LEU A 63 -0.74 12.32 -10.41
N LEU A 64 -0.84 11.23 -9.64
CA LEU A 64 0.06 10.96 -8.51
C LEU A 64 1.51 10.76 -8.98
N GLY A 65 1.70 10.13 -10.15
CA GLY A 65 2.99 9.91 -10.79
C GLY A 65 3.75 11.18 -11.13
N THR A 66 3.06 12.33 -11.20
CA THR A 66 3.71 13.63 -11.34
C THR A 66 4.46 14.08 -10.08
N ILE A 67 4.14 13.50 -8.92
CA ILE A 67 4.78 13.82 -7.63
C ILE A 67 5.97 12.89 -7.38
N ALA A 68 5.75 11.57 -7.48
CA ALA A 68 6.75 10.53 -7.26
C ALA A 68 6.31 9.20 -7.90
N PRO A 69 7.21 8.22 -8.11
CA PRO A 69 6.85 6.89 -8.62
C PRO A 69 5.75 6.23 -7.78
N VAL A 70 4.74 5.64 -8.45
CA VAL A 70 3.56 5.08 -7.80
C VAL A 70 3.54 3.55 -7.91
N VAL A 71 3.22 2.88 -6.82
CA VAL A 71 2.86 1.46 -6.77
C VAL A 71 1.46 1.35 -6.19
N ALA A 72 0.56 0.65 -6.89
CA ALA A 72 -0.84 0.55 -6.51
C ALA A 72 -1.35 -0.88 -6.57
N VAL A 73 -2.34 -1.18 -5.73
CA VAL A 73 -3.17 -2.38 -5.82
C VAL A 73 -4.59 -1.95 -6.15
N HIS A 74 -5.43 -2.84 -6.67
CA HIS A 74 -6.87 -2.56 -6.74
C HIS A 74 -7.55 -2.85 -5.41
N GLY A 75 -8.60 -2.10 -5.12
CA GLY A 75 -9.57 -2.38 -4.07
C GLY A 75 -10.84 -3.05 -4.58
N ASN A 76 -11.88 -3.11 -3.75
CA ASN A 76 -13.15 -3.75 -4.10
C ASN A 76 -14.07 -2.83 -4.90
N ASP A 77 -13.97 -1.51 -4.70
CA ASP A 77 -14.81 -0.53 -5.39
C ASP A 77 -14.15 -0.04 -6.70
N ASP A 78 -12.94 -0.52 -7.01
CA ASP A 78 -12.25 -0.20 -8.26
C ASP A 78 -12.94 -0.80 -9.49
N THR A 79 -12.88 -0.06 -10.60
CA THR A 79 -13.49 -0.47 -11.87
C THR A 79 -12.89 -1.77 -12.42
N LEU A 80 -13.62 -2.47 -13.30
CA LEU A 80 -13.09 -3.66 -13.99
C LEU A 80 -11.80 -3.37 -14.78
N GLU A 81 -11.64 -2.14 -15.28
CA GLU A 81 -10.40 -1.72 -15.94
C GLU A 81 -9.25 -1.62 -14.93
N SER A 82 -9.46 -0.93 -13.81
CA SER A 82 -8.48 -0.81 -12.73
C SER A 82 -8.09 -2.17 -12.15
N GLN A 83 -9.05 -3.09 -11.96
CA GLN A 83 -8.78 -4.45 -11.48
C GLN A 83 -8.00 -5.32 -12.48
N ARG A 84 -8.03 -4.99 -13.79
CA ARG A 84 -7.25 -5.70 -14.81
C ARG A 84 -5.80 -5.23 -14.88
N GLU A 85 -5.58 -3.94 -14.69
CA GLU A 85 -4.26 -3.33 -14.78
C GLU A 85 -3.49 -3.37 -13.45
N LEU A 86 -4.21 -3.35 -12.33
CA LEU A 86 -3.62 -3.39 -11.00
C LEU A 86 -3.73 -4.79 -10.41
N PRO A 87 -2.70 -5.28 -9.70
CA PRO A 87 -2.81 -6.55 -8.99
C PRO A 87 -3.57 -6.37 -7.67
N TYR A 88 -4.17 -7.44 -7.17
CA TYR A 88 -4.84 -7.47 -5.86
C TYR A 88 -3.90 -7.16 -4.68
N GLN A 89 -2.61 -7.43 -4.87
CA GLN A 89 -1.58 -7.27 -3.86
C GLN A 89 -0.20 -7.16 -4.49
N GLN A 90 0.73 -6.53 -3.78
CA GLN A 90 2.14 -6.46 -4.19
C GLN A 90 3.07 -6.64 -3.00
N LEU A 91 4.20 -7.31 -3.23
CA LEU A 91 5.31 -7.36 -2.29
C LEU A 91 6.42 -6.43 -2.79
N ILE A 92 6.75 -5.42 -2.01
CA ILE A 92 7.64 -4.32 -2.39
C ILE A 92 8.90 -4.42 -1.52
N SER A 93 10.07 -4.27 -2.13
CA SER A 93 11.35 -4.25 -1.40
C SER A 93 11.89 -2.83 -1.29
N VAL A 94 12.08 -2.31 -0.07
CA VAL A 94 12.61 -0.96 0.18
C VAL A 94 13.66 -1.03 1.27
N GLY A 95 14.90 -0.61 0.97
CA GLY A 95 15.98 -0.54 1.96
C GLY A 95 16.23 -1.85 2.74
N GLY A 96 16.08 -3.00 2.08
CA GLY A 96 16.21 -4.33 2.70
C GLY A 96 14.98 -4.82 3.47
N LEU A 97 13.94 -4.00 3.60
CA LEU A 97 12.64 -4.38 4.16
C LEU A 97 11.69 -4.87 3.05
N ARG A 98 10.76 -5.75 3.43
CA ARG A 98 9.66 -6.21 2.55
C ARG A 98 8.34 -5.66 3.07
N LEU A 99 7.59 -4.99 2.19
CA LEU A 99 6.28 -4.40 2.46
C LEU A 99 5.23 -5.16 1.66
N LEU A 100 4.18 -5.64 2.31
CA LEU A 100 3.01 -6.19 1.63
C LEU A 100 1.96 -5.08 1.49
N LEU A 101 1.64 -4.71 0.25
CA LEU A 101 0.55 -3.80 -0.08
C LEU A 101 -0.66 -4.61 -0.55
N THR A 102 -1.83 -4.34 0.03
CA THR A 102 -3.09 -4.99 -0.34
C THR A 102 -4.25 -4.12 0.16
N HIS A 103 -5.36 -4.14 -0.58
CA HIS A 103 -6.59 -3.51 -0.12
C HIS A 103 -7.32 -4.47 0.83
N ALA A 104 -7.55 -4.01 2.06
CA ALA A 104 -8.15 -4.82 3.11
C ALA A 104 -9.68 -4.82 3.01
N HIS A 105 -10.23 -5.59 2.06
CA HIS A 105 -11.67 -5.84 2.02
C HIS A 105 -12.01 -7.23 2.56
N TYR A 106 -13.12 -7.32 3.28
CA TYR A 106 -13.72 -8.60 3.65
C TYR A 106 -14.95 -8.81 2.78
N PRO A 107 -15.21 -10.05 2.30
CA PRO A 107 -16.43 -10.36 1.56
C PRO A 107 -17.71 -10.06 2.37
N ASP A 108 -17.64 -10.23 3.69
CA ASP A 108 -18.73 -9.91 4.61
C ASP A 108 -18.32 -8.73 5.51
N ARG A 109 -19.15 -7.67 5.50
CA ARG A 109 -18.95 -6.48 6.33
C ARG A 109 -19.03 -6.79 7.83
N GLN A 110 -19.79 -7.79 8.23
CA GLN A 110 -19.87 -8.24 9.61
C GLN A 110 -18.53 -8.82 10.06
N ASP A 111 -17.88 -9.63 9.21
CA ASP A 111 -16.55 -10.19 9.48
C ASP A 111 -15.49 -9.10 9.56
N GLU A 112 -15.59 -8.09 8.68
CA GLU A 112 -14.76 -6.89 8.76
C GLU A 112 -14.91 -6.20 10.12
N LEU A 113 -16.14 -5.89 10.53
CA LEU A 113 -16.42 -5.19 11.79
C LEU A 113 -15.99 -6.01 13.01
N VAL A 114 -16.12 -7.34 12.96
CA VAL A 114 -15.61 -8.24 13.99
C VAL A 114 -14.09 -8.21 14.04
N SER A 115 -13.41 -8.23 12.90
CA SER A 115 -11.94 -8.15 12.85
C SER A 115 -11.38 -6.81 13.34
N ARG A 116 -12.22 -5.76 13.38
CA ARG A 116 -11.88 -4.42 13.89
C ARG A 116 -12.31 -4.18 15.35
N ARG A 117 -12.91 -5.17 16.03
CA ARG A 117 -13.46 -4.98 17.39
C ARG A 117 -12.41 -4.82 18.47
N ASP A 118 -11.23 -5.36 18.24
CA ASP A 118 -10.08 -5.20 19.12
C ASP A 118 -8.83 -4.87 18.29
N ASP A 119 -7.79 -4.40 18.96
CA ASP A 119 -6.48 -4.16 18.32
C ASP A 119 -5.71 -5.47 18.09
N SER A 120 -6.38 -6.64 18.17
CA SER A 120 -5.72 -7.91 17.91
C SER A 120 -5.54 -8.08 16.41
N TRP A 121 -4.28 -7.95 15.98
CA TRP A 121 -3.91 -8.08 14.59
C TRP A 121 -3.27 -9.44 14.34
N TYR A 122 -3.98 -10.33 13.64
CA TYR A 122 -3.35 -11.54 13.10
C TYR A 122 -2.55 -11.14 11.85
N PRO A 123 -1.21 -11.33 11.82
CA PRO A 123 -0.41 -10.94 10.68
C PRO A 123 -0.97 -11.57 9.40
N LYS A 124 -1.34 -10.73 8.42
CA LYS A 124 -1.76 -11.22 7.09
C LYS A 124 -0.68 -12.10 6.44
N LEU A 125 0.58 -11.92 6.83
CA LEU A 125 1.70 -12.74 6.41
C LEU A 125 1.68 -14.16 7.00
N ASP A 126 1.15 -14.35 8.21
CA ASP A 126 1.06 -15.69 8.83
C ASP A 126 0.13 -16.60 8.01
N ARG A 127 -0.95 -16.03 7.45
CA ARG A 127 -1.86 -16.72 6.51
C ARG A 127 -1.17 -17.19 5.22
N ARG A 128 0.08 -16.81 4.97
CA ARG A 128 0.86 -17.16 3.77
C ARG A 128 2.11 -17.97 4.03
N ALA A 129 2.51 -18.13 5.28
CA ALA A 129 3.61 -19.01 5.63
C ALA A 129 3.24 -20.51 5.53
N GLU A 130 1.95 -20.81 5.41
CA GLU A 130 1.39 -22.16 5.36
C GLU A 130 0.98 -22.64 3.94
N MET A 131 1.22 -21.82 2.90
CA MET A 131 1.05 -22.20 1.48
C MET A 131 2.40 -22.48 0.83
#